data_AF-A0A3D1QE42-F1
#
_entry.id   AF-A0A3D1QE42-F1
#
_cell.length_a   1.000
_cell.length_b   1.000
_cell.length_c   1.000
_cell.angle_alpha   90.00
_cell.angle_beta   90.00
_cell.angle_gamma   90.00
#
_symmetry.space_group_name_H-M   'P 1'
#
loop_
_entity.id
_entity.type
_entity.pdbx_description
1 polymer ?
#
loop_
_entity_poly.entity_id
_entity_poly.type
_entity_poly.pdbx_seq_one_letter_code
_entity_poly.pdbx_strand_id
1 'polypeptide(L)' 'MRIDVIGGGLAGCEAAYALARQGIPVVIWEMRPGLKTPV' A
#
# COMPACT_ATOMS: atom_id res chain seq x y z
N MET A 1 -5.91 -6.41 15.12
CA MET A 1 -5.22 -5.14 14.82
C MET A 1 -4.95 -5.10 13.33
N ARG A 2 -5.22 -3.99 12.64
CA ARG A 2 -5.07 -3.83 11.18
C ARG A 2 -4.18 -2.62 10.89
N ILE A 3 -3.34 -2.69 9.88
CA ILE A 3 -2.49 -1.58 9.44
C ILE A 3 -3.05 -0.99 8.15
N ASP A 4 -3.21 0.33 8.11
CA ASP A 4 -3.61 1.06 6.92
C ASP A 4 -2.36 1.70 6.28
N VAL A 5 -2.10 1.39 5.02
CA VAL A 5 -1.00 1.96 4.24
C VAL A 5 -1.57 3.03 3.32
N ILE A 6 -1.10 4.27 3.44
CA ILE A 6 -1.53 5.38 2.60
C ILE A 6 -0.54 5.53 1.43
N GLY A 7 -1.05 5.37 0.21
CA GLY A 7 -0.28 5.29 -1.03
C GLY A 7 -0.01 3.85 -1.47
N GLY A 8 -0.39 3.54 -2.72
CA GLY A 8 -0.18 2.28 -3.43
C GLY A 8 0.89 2.38 -4.52
N GLY A 9 1.84 3.30 -4.38
CA GLY A 9 3.08 3.30 -5.17
C GLY A 9 4.02 2.17 -4.76
N LEU A 10 5.23 2.11 -5.34
CA LEU A 10 6.19 1.03 -5.10
C LEU A 10 6.45 0.78 -3.60
N ALA A 11 6.80 1.82 -2.85
CA ALA A 11 7.10 1.69 -1.42
C ALA A 11 5.88 1.24 -0.60
N GLY A 12 4.69 1.74 -0.91
CA GLY A 12 3.46 1.37 -0.21
C GLY A 12 3.06 -0.08 -0.46
N CYS A 13 3.17 -0.54 -1.72
CA CYS A 13 2.93 -1.93 -2.08
C CYS A 13 3.94 -2.89 -1.42
N GLU A 14 5.23 -2.56 -1.41
CA GLU A 14 6.25 -3.37 -0.75
C GLU A 14 6.04 -3.46 0.77
N ALA A 15 5.67 -2.34 1.41
CA ALA A 15 5.34 -2.31 2.83
C ALA A 15 4.12 -3.20 3.13
N ALA A 16 3.04 -3.06 2.35
CA ALA A 16 1.85 -3.89 2.53
C ALA A 16 2.13 -5.38 2.27
N TYR A 17 2.95 -5.70 1.26
CA TYR A 17 3.37 -7.06 0.98
C TYR A 17 4.15 -7.68 2.14
N ALA A 18 5.13 -6.95 2.70
CA ALA A 18 5.90 -7.42 3.85
C ALA A 18 5.01 -7.67 5.08
N LEU A 19 4.06 -6.78 5.36
CA LEU A 19 3.10 -6.94 6.47
C LEU A 19 2.18 -8.15 6.25
N ALA A 20 1.62 -8.30 5.05
CA ALA A 20 0.74 -9.41 4.71
C ALA A 20 1.46 -10.76 4.83
N ARG A 21 2.75 -10.84 4.42
CA ARG A 21 3.58 -12.04 4.58
C ARG A 21 3.81 -12.45 6.03
N GLN A 22 3.73 -11.51 6.96
CA GLN A 22 3.82 -11.79 8.40
C GLN A 22 2.46 -12.13 9.02
N GLY A 23 1.40 -12.25 8.20
CA GLY A 23 0.04 -12.54 8.66
C GLY A 23 -0.66 -11.32 9.26
N ILE A 24 -0.13 -10.11 9.07
CA ILE A 24 -0.73 -8.88 9.59
C ILE A 24 -1.80 -8.39 8.59
N PRO A 25 -3.07 -8.24 9.02
CA PRO A 25 -4.10 -7.67 8.15
C PRO A 25 -3.74 -6.24 7.74
N VAL A 26 -3.75 -5.98 6.43
CA VAL A 26 -3.36 -4.69 5.85
C VAL A 26 -4.33 -4.24 4.77
N VAL A 27 -4.57 -2.93 4.68
CA VAL A 27 -5.35 -2.29 3.61
C VAL A 27 -4.51 -1.17 3.00
N ILE A 28 -4.51 -1.06 1.67
CA ILE A 28 -3.84 0.01 0.94
C ILE A 28 -4.88 1.03 0.48
N TRP A 29 -4.60 2.31 0.73
CA TRP A 29 -5.39 3.44 0.28
C TRP A 29 -4.60 4.24 -0.76
N GLU A 30 -4.88 4.03 -2.05
CA GLU A 30 -4.28 4.84 -3.13
C GLU A 30 -5.26 5.93 -3.58
N MET A 31 -4.78 7.18 -3.59
CA MET A 31 -5.57 8.35 -3.94
C MET A 31 -5.89 8.39 -5.45
N ARG A 32 -4.98 7.92 -6.31
CA ARG A 32 -5.08 8.03 -7.77
C ARG A 32 -4.79 6.67 -8.46
N PRO A 33 -5.67 5.67 -8.30
CA PRO A 33 -5.46 4.35 -8.92
C PRO A 33 -5.33 4.46 -10.44
N GLY A 34 -4.29 3.85 -11.01
CA GLY A 34 -4.04 3.86 -12.46
C GLY A 34 -3.50 5.17 -13.03
N LEU A 35 -3.29 6.21 -12.21
CA LEU A 35 -2.77 7.50 -12.64
C LEU A 35 -1.35 7.72 -12.14
N LYS A 36 -0.45 8.13 -13.04
CA LYS A 36 0.91 8.53 -12.67
C LYS A 36 0.94 9.98 -12.22
N THR A 37 1.86 10.31 -11.32
CA THR A 37 2.21 11.71 -11.07
C THR A 37 2.77 12.31 -12.36
N PRO A 38 2.30 13.49 -12.79
CA PRO A 38 2.89 14.19 -13.93
C PRO A 38 4.39 14.38 -13.74
N VAL A 39 5.13 14.30 -14.84
CA VAL A 39 6.58 14.59 -14.90
C VAL A 39 6.84 16.04 -15.27
#